data_AF-K2DEN9-F1
#
_entry.id   AF-K2DEN9-F1
#
_cell.length_a   1.000
_cell.length_b   1.000
_cell.length_c   1.000
_cell.angle_alpha   90.00
_cell.angle_beta   90.00
_cell.angle_gamma   90.00
#
_symmetry.space_group_name_H-M   'P 1'
#
loop_
_entity.id
_entity.type
_entity.pdbx_description
1 polymer ?
#
loop_
_entity_poly.entity_id
_entity_poly.type
_entity_poly.pdbx_seq_one_letter_code
_entity_poly.pdbx_strand_id
1 'polypeptide(L)'
;FPKYTDSYEKELAELGKVILTLLKNKDMATLSSYVHDDLSLIIKPYYSPSQEQGRTLNLEQVKSFFNDKKEYQWGLSDGSGLPIVLTNNEYFNKYLYDNDFLNSDYHSYNSDISAGNNFPLDSFIPELFEREQVRFIEYYFGGFEEQYDGMDWQALSLVFVKLQDKWYIAGIFHNEWTI
;
A
#
# COMPACT_ATOMS: atom_id res chain seq x y z
N PHE A 1 -24.25 -4.31 -4.32
CA PHE A 1 -23.08 -3.61 -4.88
C PHE A 1 -23.22 -2.13 -4.54
N PRO A 2 -22.41 -1.55 -3.65
CA PRO A 2 -22.57 -0.14 -3.37
C PRO A 2 -22.18 0.68 -4.61
N LYS A 3 -23.02 1.68 -4.90
CA LYS A 3 -22.83 2.71 -5.91
C LYS A 3 -21.79 3.68 -5.37
N TYR A 4 -20.77 4.00 -6.17
CA TYR A 4 -19.82 5.08 -5.91
C TYR A 4 -20.55 6.33 -5.40
N THR A 5 -20.06 6.90 -4.30
CA THR A 5 -20.67 8.05 -3.62
C THR A 5 -20.17 9.38 -4.17
N ASP A 6 -18.96 9.42 -4.74
CA ASP A 6 -18.33 10.61 -5.32
C ASP A 6 -17.57 10.32 -6.63
N SER A 7 -17.32 11.35 -7.47
CA SER A 7 -16.68 11.15 -8.79
C SER A 7 -15.26 10.59 -8.70
N TYR A 8 -14.51 10.98 -7.67
CA TYR A 8 -13.12 10.55 -7.49
C TYR A 8 -13.03 9.06 -7.11
N GLU A 9 -14.00 8.52 -6.37
CA GLU A 9 -13.98 7.11 -5.97
C GLU A 9 -14.02 6.18 -7.18
N LYS A 10 -14.79 6.55 -8.22
CA LYS A 10 -14.83 5.80 -9.47
C LYS A 10 -13.47 5.85 -10.19
N GLU A 11 -12.87 7.03 -10.31
CA GLU A 11 -11.54 7.20 -10.92
C GLU A 11 -10.49 6.38 -10.16
N LEU A 12 -10.51 6.45 -8.82
CA LEU A 12 -9.61 5.70 -7.97
C LEU A 12 -9.88 4.19 -8.05
N ALA A 13 -11.12 3.73 -8.15
CA ALA A 13 -11.43 2.30 -8.30
C ALA A 13 -10.86 1.72 -9.59
N GLU A 14 -10.98 2.46 -10.70
CA GLU A 14 -10.41 2.06 -11.99
C GLU A 14 -8.88 2.04 -11.92
N LEU A 15 -8.27 3.10 -11.37
CA LEU A 15 -6.82 3.19 -11.20
C LEU A 15 -6.28 2.13 -10.23
N GLY A 16 -6.95 1.90 -9.11
CA GLY A 16 -6.60 0.91 -8.10
C GLY A 16 -6.56 -0.51 -8.68
N LYS A 17 -7.56 -0.88 -9.50
CA LYS A 17 -7.54 -2.16 -10.23
C LYS A 17 -6.35 -2.28 -11.17
N VAL A 18 -5.99 -1.20 -11.87
CA VAL A 18 -4.79 -1.18 -12.72
C VAL A 18 -3.54 -1.42 -11.87
N ILE A 19 -3.37 -0.66 -10.77
CA ILE A 19 -2.21 -0.82 -9.88
C ILE A 19 -2.14 -2.24 -9.30
N LEU A 20 -3.23 -2.78 -8.76
CA LEU A 20 -3.23 -4.15 -8.21
C LEU A 20 -2.94 -5.21 -9.28
N THR A 21 -3.41 -5.02 -10.52
CA THR A 21 -3.09 -5.92 -11.63
C THR A 21 -1.60 -5.89 -11.96
N LEU A 22 -0.98 -4.71 -11.96
CA LEU A 22 0.46 -4.56 -12.16
C LEU A 22 1.25 -5.20 -11.02
N LEU A 23 0.82 -5.01 -9.77
CA LEU A 23 1.43 -5.68 -8.61
C LEU A 23 1.33 -7.21 -8.74
N LYS A 24 0.13 -7.76 -8.99
CA LYS A 24 -0.06 -9.19 -9.20
C LYS A 24 0.86 -9.79 -10.26
N ASN A 25 1.09 -9.04 -11.35
CA ASN A 25 1.96 -9.46 -12.45
C ASN A 25 3.45 -9.14 -12.23
N LYS A 26 3.82 -8.58 -11.07
CA LYS A 26 5.18 -8.11 -10.76
C LYS A 26 5.72 -7.10 -11.78
N ASP A 27 4.85 -6.26 -12.33
CA ASP A 27 5.20 -5.27 -13.35
C ASP A 27 5.39 -3.88 -12.74
N MET A 28 6.43 -3.75 -11.92
CA MET A 28 6.84 -2.47 -11.33
C MET A 28 7.40 -1.50 -12.38
N ALA A 29 7.87 -2.02 -13.52
CA ALA A 29 8.34 -1.22 -14.64
C ALA A 29 7.21 -0.42 -15.29
N THR A 30 6.04 -1.04 -15.52
CA THR A 30 4.85 -0.31 -15.97
C THR A 30 4.24 0.53 -14.85
N LEU A 31 4.24 0.03 -13.59
CA LEU A 31 3.73 0.80 -12.44
C LEU A 31 4.42 2.15 -12.28
N SER A 32 5.73 2.24 -12.59
CA SER A 32 6.45 3.51 -12.49
C SER A 32 5.82 4.62 -13.34
N SER A 33 5.13 4.31 -14.44
CA SER A 33 4.43 5.32 -15.26
C SER A 33 3.22 5.97 -14.58
N TYR A 34 2.78 5.43 -13.44
CA TYR A 34 1.72 5.99 -12.60
C TYR A 34 2.25 6.79 -11.41
N VAL A 35 3.58 6.82 -11.21
CA VAL A 35 4.24 7.70 -10.24
C VAL A 35 4.58 9.00 -10.98
N HIS A 36 4.28 10.15 -10.37
CA HIS A 36 4.65 11.44 -10.97
C HIS A 36 6.17 11.64 -10.88
N ASP A 37 6.79 12.26 -11.90
CA ASP A 37 8.26 12.41 -11.98
C ASP A 37 8.87 13.14 -10.77
N ASP A 38 8.16 14.14 -10.23
CA ASP A 38 8.57 14.89 -9.03
C ASP A 38 8.15 14.23 -7.70
N LEU A 39 7.50 13.07 -7.74
CA LEU A 39 7.10 12.32 -6.55
C LEU A 39 7.94 11.06 -6.38
N SER A 40 8.04 10.61 -5.14
CA SER A 40 8.56 9.28 -4.81
C SER A 40 7.42 8.37 -4.38
N LEU A 41 7.60 7.07 -4.58
CA LEU A 41 6.69 6.04 -4.08
C LEU A 41 7.12 5.60 -2.68
N ILE A 42 6.25 5.77 -1.70
CA ILE A 42 6.47 5.29 -0.33
C ILE A 42 5.87 3.89 -0.19
N ILE A 43 6.66 2.94 0.31
CA ILE A 43 6.21 1.57 0.55
C ILE A 43 6.44 1.23 2.02
N LYS A 44 5.39 0.77 2.72
CA LYS A 44 5.46 0.43 4.16
C LYS A 44 4.92 -0.96 4.46
N PRO A 45 5.54 -1.73 5.38
CA PRO A 45 5.04 -3.05 5.78
C PRO A 45 3.86 -2.98 6.76
N TYR A 46 3.75 -1.87 7.50
CA TYR A 46 2.74 -1.62 8.52
C TYR A 46 2.30 -0.15 8.48
N TYR A 47 1.11 0.12 9.01
CA TYR A 47 0.65 1.50 9.20
C TYR A 47 1.41 2.15 10.35
N SER A 48 2.29 3.09 10.00
CA SER A 48 3.12 3.80 10.97
C SER A 48 3.41 5.22 10.48
N PRO A 49 3.34 6.24 11.37
CA PRO A 49 3.79 7.59 11.05
C PRO A 49 5.32 7.68 10.92
N SER A 50 6.08 6.69 11.43
CA SER A 50 7.54 6.71 11.40
C SER A 50 8.09 6.62 9.98
N GLN A 51 9.01 7.54 9.63
CA GLN A 51 9.76 7.47 8.37
C GLN A 51 10.77 6.33 8.34
N GLU A 52 11.14 5.78 9.50
CA GLU A 52 12.04 4.63 9.63
C GLU A 52 11.34 3.29 9.35
N GLN A 53 10.00 3.30 9.26
CA GLN A 53 9.20 2.15 8.87
C GLN A 53 8.68 2.34 7.45
N GLY A 54 9.51 1.94 6.49
CA GLY A 54 9.20 1.96 5.07
C GLY A 54 10.38 2.41 4.23
N ARG A 55 10.16 2.48 2.92
CA ARG A 55 11.13 2.98 1.95
C ARG A 55 10.50 3.96 0.99
N THR A 56 11.25 4.99 0.66
CA THR A 56 10.91 5.99 -0.35
C THR A 56 11.73 5.70 -1.60
N LEU A 57 11.04 5.42 -2.70
CA LEU A 57 11.66 5.05 -3.98
C LEU A 57 11.42 6.14 -5.02
N ASN A 58 12.49 6.58 -5.68
CA ASN A 58 12.34 7.42 -6.87
C ASN A 58 11.88 6.60 -8.09
N LEU A 59 11.52 7.29 -9.17
CA LEU A 59 10.98 6.68 -10.39
C LEU A 59 11.85 5.55 -10.96
N GLU A 60 13.18 5.74 -11.02
CA GLU A 60 14.10 4.74 -11.55
C GLU A 60 14.20 3.52 -10.62
N GLN A 61 14.13 3.71 -9.31
CA GLN A 61 14.09 2.62 -8.33
C GLN A 61 12.79 1.82 -8.42
N VAL A 62 11.65 2.48 -8.66
CA VAL A 62 10.37 1.79 -8.92
C VAL A 62 10.47 0.98 -10.21
N LYS A 63 10.97 1.59 -11.28
CA LYS A 63 11.09 0.95 -12.60
C LYS A 63 12.01 -0.27 -12.59
N SER A 64 13.10 -0.21 -11.81
CA SER A 64 14.10 -1.28 -11.69
C SER A 64 13.90 -2.15 -10.44
N PHE A 65 12.75 -2.07 -9.77
CA PHE A 65 12.51 -2.66 -8.45
C PHE A 65 12.94 -4.13 -8.33
N PHE A 66 12.55 -4.98 -9.28
CA PHE A 66 12.90 -6.41 -9.26
C PHE A 66 14.29 -6.75 -9.82
N ASN A 67 14.95 -5.80 -10.48
CA ASN A 67 16.31 -5.98 -10.97
C ASN A 67 17.34 -5.74 -9.86
N ASP A 68 16.98 -4.95 -8.84
CA ASP A 68 17.81 -4.71 -7.67
C ASP A 68 17.75 -5.87 -6.69
N LYS A 69 18.93 -6.44 -6.42
CA LYS A 69 19.11 -7.61 -5.54
C LYS A 69 19.72 -7.24 -4.18
N LYS A 70 19.89 -5.94 -3.91
CA LYS A 70 20.38 -5.49 -2.60
C LYS A 70 19.32 -5.75 -1.53
N GLU A 71 19.79 -6.04 -0.33
CA GLU A 71 18.96 -6.06 0.86
C GLU A 71 18.78 -4.64 1.40
N TYR A 72 17.59 -4.39 1.94
CA TYR A 72 17.24 -3.13 2.57
C TYR A 72 16.51 -3.39 3.87
N GLN A 73 16.69 -2.49 4.84
CA GLN A 73 15.83 -2.46 6.00
C GLN A 73 14.52 -1.76 5.62
N TRP A 74 13.41 -2.48 5.75
CA TRP A 74 12.06 -2.02 5.41
C TRP A 74 11.28 -1.47 6.61
N GLY A 75 11.79 -1.68 7.81
CA GLY A 75 11.16 -1.30 9.06
C GLY A 75 11.48 -2.32 10.15
N LEU A 76 10.62 -2.38 11.16
CA LEU A 76 10.69 -3.34 12.26
C LEU A 76 9.42 -4.20 12.20
N SER A 77 9.55 -5.49 12.51
CA SER A 77 8.40 -6.38 12.67
C SER A 77 7.63 -5.98 13.93
N ASP A 78 6.32 -5.74 13.79
CA ASP A 78 5.50 -5.16 14.86
C ASP A 78 5.49 -6.01 16.15
N GLY A 79 5.39 -7.34 16.03
CA GLY A 79 5.37 -8.24 17.21
C GLY A 79 6.75 -8.50 17.85
N SER A 80 7.85 -8.46 17.08
CA SER A 80 9.19 -8.81 17.61
C SER A 80 10.12 -7.61 17.82
N GLY A 81 9.83 -6.47 17.18
CA GLY A 81 10.72 -5.33 17.10
C GLY A 81 12.00 -5.56 16.28
N LEU A 82 12.14 -6.71 15.62
CA LEU A 82 13.35 -7.04 14.84
C LEU A 82 13.36 -6.33 13.48
N PRO A 83 14.55 -5.93 12.97
CA PRO A 83 14.68 -5.36 11.63
C PRO A 83 14.16 -6.29 10.53
N ILE A 84 13.35 -5.74 9.63
CA ILE A 84 12.93 -6.41 8.40
C ILE A 84 13.99 -6.11 7.34
N VAL A 85 15.00 -6.96 7.24
CA VAL A 85 16.08 -6.85 6.23
C VAL A 85 15.80 -7.85 5.12
N LEU A 86 15.38 -7.36 3.95
CA LEU A 86 14.96 -8.17 2.81
C LEU A 86 15.36 -7.50 1.49
N THR A 87 15.57 -8.31 0.45
CA THR A 87 15.59 -7.81 -0.94
C THR A 87 14.21 -7.29 -1.36
N ASN A 88 14.17 -6.49 -2.43
CA ASN A 88 12.92 -6.01 -3.01
C ASN A 88 11.95 -7.15 -3.36
N ASN A 89 12.44 -8.23 -3.97
CA ASN A 89 11.61 -9.37 -4.35
C ASN A 89 11.10 -10.15 -3.14
N GLU A 90 11.92 -10.35 -2.11
CA GLU A 90 11.48 -11.05 -0.89
C GLU A 90 10.44 -10.23 -0.13
N TYR A 91 10.69 -8.92 0.05
CA TYR A 91 9.71 -8.02 0.65
C TYR A 91 8.41 -8.01 -0.14
N PHE A 92 8.48 -7.97 -1.48
CA PHE A 92 7.31 -7.97 -2.33
C PHE A 92 6.39 -9.17 -2.05
N ASN A 93 6.97 -10.37 -2.02
CA ASN A 93 6.20 -11.60 -1.84
C ASN A 93 5.74 -11.80 -0.39
N LYS A 94 6.44 -11.22 0.58
CA LYS A 94 6.17 -11.43 2.01
C LYS A 94 5.24 -10.37 2.61
N TYR A 95 5.31 -9.13 2.12
CA TYR A 95 4.61 -7.99 2.73
C TYR A 95 3.86 -7.12 1.72
N LEU A 96 4.31 -6.96 0.47
CA LEU A 96 3.66 -6.00 -0.43
C LEU A 96 2.43 -6.57 -1.12
N TYR A 97 2.56 -7.78 -1.68
CA TYR A 97 1.51 -8.46 -2.43
C TYR A 97 1.59 -9.96 -2.16
N ASP A 98 1.40 -10.31 -0.91
CA ASP A 98 1.35 -11.67 -0.38
C ASP A 98 0.00 -12.36 -0.63
N ASN A 99 -1.07 -11.58 -0.84
CA ASN A 99 -2.40 -12.05 -1.20
C ASN A 99 -2.99 -11.37 -2.45
N ASP A 100 -4.02 -11.99 -3.04
CA ASP A 100 -4.67 -11.51 -4.26
C ASP A 100 -5.69 -10.40 -3.96
N PHE A 101 -5.20 -9.22 -3.54
CA PHE A 101 -6.03 -8.06 -3.15
C PHE A 101 -6.97 -7.56 -4.28
N LEU A 102 -6.83 -8.03 -5.52
CA LEU A 102 -7.84 -7.81 -6.58
C LEU A 102 -9.19 -8.46 -6.24
N ASN A 103 -9.17 -9.49 -5.41
CA ASN A 103 -10.31 -10.28 -4.96
C ASN A 103 -10.54 -10.14 -3.44
N SER A 104 -10.18 -8.99 -2.85
CA SER A 104 -10.43 -8.72 -1.44
C SER A 104 -11.92 -8.80 -1.08
N ASP A 105 -12.21 -9.17 0.17
CA ASP A 105 -13.59 -9.27 0.67
C ASP A 105 -14.28 -7.89 0.69
N TYR A 106 -13.52 -6.89 1.11
CA TYR A 106 -13.98 -5.52 1.29
C TYR A 106 -12.98 -4.52 0.71
N HIS A 107 -13.49 -3.33 0.43
CA HIS A 107 -12.67 -2.15 0.17
C HIS A 107 -13.37 -0.90 0.67
N SER A 108 -12.58 0.12 1.01
CA SER A 108 -13.05 1.43 1.48
C SER A 108 -12.27 2.54 0.79
N TYR A 109 -12.88 3.72 0.73
CA TYR A 109 -12.24 4.93 0.20
C TYR A 109 -12.05 5.90 1.35
N ASN A 110 -10.81 6.37 1.54
CA ASN A 110 -10.48 7.40 2.52
C ASN A 110 -10.90 7.09 3.96
N SER A 111 -11.04 5.80 4.27
CA SER A 111 -11.23 5.26 5.61
C SER A 111 -10.59 3.88 5.64
N ASP A 112 -10.08 3.49 6.80
CA ASP A 112 -9.50 2.19 7.04
C ASP A 112 -10.47 1.28 7.80
N ILE A 113 -10.72 0.12 7.23
CA ILE A 113 -11.40 -1.03 7.82
C ILE A 113 -10.46 -1.71 8.82
N SER A 114 -9.16 -1.74 8.53
CA SER A 114 -8.15 -2.38 9.38
C SER A 114 -7.81 -1.59 10.66
N ALA A 115 -8.43 -0.42 10.88
CA ALA A 115 -8.27 0.39 12.09
C ALA A 115 -8.95 -0.27 13.31
N GLY A 116 -8.27 -1.27 13.87
CA GLY A 116 -8.41 -1.70 15.25
C GLY A 116 -7.45 -0.91 16.16
N ASN A 117 -6.41 -1.58 16.67
CA ASN A 117 -5.37 -0.98 17.54
C ASN A 117 -4.27 -0.21 16.78
N ASN A 118 -4.34 -0.13 15.46
CA ASN A 118 -3.31 0.49 14.61
C ASN A 118 -3.55 1.99 14.42
N PHE A 119 -2.49 2.73 14.08
CA PHE A 119 -2.63 4.15 13.73
C PHE A 119 -3.50 4.28 12.48
N PRO A 120 -4.57 5.09 12.54
CA PRO A 120 -5.46 5.21 11.41
C PRO A 120 -4.74 5.91 10.26
N LEU A 121 -4.88 5.35 9.06
CA LEU A 121 -4.07 5.75 7.90
C LEU A 121 -4.33 7.22 7.50
N ASP A 122 -5.55 7.69 7.71
CA ASP A 122 -5.97 9.07 7.45
C ASP A 122 -5.26 10.11 8.34
N SER A 123 -4.74 9.71 9.51
CA SER A 123 -4.15 10.64 10.47
C SER A 123 -2.73 11.07 10.11
N PHE A 124 -2.00 10.30 9.28
CA PHE A 124 -0.60 10.58 8.96
C PHE A 124 -0.28 10.65 7.47
N ILE A 125 -1.15 10.15 6.59
CA ILE A 125 -1.02 10.37 5.14
C ILE A 125 -0.85 11.86 4.78
N PRO A 126 -1.63 12.81 5.32
CA PRO A 126 -1.48 14.22 4.97
C PRO A 126 -0.09 14.77 5.27
N GLU A 127 0.53 14.32 6.37
CA GLU A 127 1.89 14.70 6.76
C GLU A 127 2.96 14.09 5.86
N LEU A 128 2.78 12.83 5.43
CA LEU A 128 3.75 12.15 4.56
C LEU A 128 3.82 12.75 3.15
N PHE A 129 2.72 13.29 2.65
CA PHE A 129 2.65 13.76 1.27
C PHE A 129 2.64 15.29 1.13
N GLU A 130 2.39 16.07 2.19
CA GLU A 130 2.34 17.55 2.15
C GLU A 130 1.52 18.09 0.94
N ARG A 131 0.36 17.47 0.65
CA ARG A 131 -0.50 17.85 -0.48
C ARG A 131 -1.95 17.98 -0.05
N GLU A 132 -2.66 18.92 -0.67
CA GLU A 132 -4.06 19.20 -0.37
C GLU A 132 -5.04 18.13 -0.89
N GLN A 133 -4.63 17.31 -1.87
CA GLN A 133 -5.49 16.32 -2.52
C GLN A 133 -4.87 14.92 -2.50
N VAL A 134 -4.86 14.32 -1.31
CA VAL A 134 -4.50 12.91 -1.11
C VAL A 134 -5.75 12.09 -0.83
N ARG A 135 -5.86 10.94 -1.49
CA ARG A 135 -6.95 9.96 -1.32
C ARG A 135 -6.35 8.57 -1.29
N PHE A 136 -7.01 7.63 -0.63
CA PHE A 136 -6.54 6.25 -0.60
C PHE A 136 -7.70 5.28 -0.74
N ILE A 137 -7.38 4.06 -1.18
CA ILE A 137 -8.28 2.91 -1.17
C ILE A 137 -7.62 1.85 -0.31
N GLU A 138 -8.33 1.32 0.66
CA GLU A 138 -7.91 0.13 1.39
C GLU A 138 -8.63 -1.09 0.81
N TYR A 139 -7.87 -2.16 0.57
CA TYR A 139 -8.36 -3.49 0.22
C TYR A 139 -8.14 -4.40 1.42
N TYR A 140 -9.18 -5.10 1.87
CA TYR A 140 -9.16 -5.81 3.15
C TYR A 140 -9.69 -7.24 3.03
N PHE A 141 -8.96 -8.18 3.62
CA PHE A 141 -9.39 -9.55 3.90
C PHE A 141 -9.74 -9.68 5.38
N GLY A 142 -10.91 -10.22 5.69
CA GLY A 142 -11.40 -10.35 7.07
C GLY A 142 -10.78 -11.49 7.89
N GLY A 143 -9.83 -12.21 7.29
CA GLY A 143 -9.25 -13.44 7.81
C GLY A 143 -9.40 -14.59 6.81
N PHE A 144 -8.56 -15.61 6.93
CA PHE A 144 -8.46 -16.70 5.95
C PHE A 144 -8.83 -18.06 6.55
N GLU A 145 -8.40 -18.35 7.78
CA GLU A 145 -8.68 -19.60 8.46
C GLU A 145 -9.61 -19.39 9.66
N GLU A 146 -10.73 -20.14 9.71
CA GLU A 146 -11.74 -20.06 10.77
C GLU A 146 -11.15 -20.26 12.18
N GLN A 147 -10.10 -21.06 12.30
CA GLN A 147 -9.44 -21.34 13.58
C GLN A 147 -8.76 -20.12 14.22
N TYR A 148 -8.47 -19.07 13.43
CA TYR A 148 -7.89 -17.83 13.94
C TYR A 148 -8.96 -16.79 14.30
N ASP A 149 -10.25 -17.06 14.09
CA ASP A 149 -11.36 -16.16 14.47
C ASP A 149 -11.15 -14.71 13.96
N GLY A 150 -10.64 -14.58 12.73
CA GLY A 150 -10.32 -13.30 12.09
C GLY A 150 -9.00 -12.67 12.55
N MET A 151 -8.21 -13.32 13.41
CA MET A 151 -6.86 -12.89 13.83
C MET A 151 -5.78 -13.29 12.80
N ASP A 152 -6.12 -13.19 11.53
CA ASP A 152 -5.25 -13.39 10.38
C ASP A 152 -5.65 -12.46 9.23
N TRP A 153 -6.36 -11.37 9.56
CA TRP A 153 -6.75 -10.35 8.59
C TRP A 153 -5.54 -9.66 7.98
N GLN A 154 -5.72 -9.15 6.76
CA GLN A 154 -4.72 -8.40 6.04
C GLN A 154 -5.33 -7.24 5.25
N ALA A 155 -4.54 -6.19 5.05
CA ALA A 155 -4.93 -5.00 4.35
C ALA A 155 -3.81 -4.48 3.43
N LEU A 156 -4.21 -3.97 2.27
CA LEU A 156 -3.33 -3.23 1.38
C LEU A 156 -3.98 -1.90 1.01
N SER A 157 -3.33 -0.81 1.38
CA SER A 157 -3.75 0.54 1.03
C SER A 157 -2.93 1.12 -0.12
N LEU A 158 -3.64 1.61 -1.13
CA LEU A 158 -3.08 2.36 -2.25
C LEU A 158 -3.38 3.85 -2.05
N VAL A 159 -2.32 4.65 -1.95
CA VAL A 159 -2.40 6.10 -1.70
C VAL A 159 -2.11 6.88 -2.97
N PHE A 160 -3.02 7.79 -3.31
CA PHE A 160 -2.99 8.57 -4.52
C PHE A 160 -2.94 10.07 -4.22
N VAL A 161 -2.13 10.78 -4.99
CA VAL A 161 -2.04 12.25 -4.98
C VAL A 161 -2.58 12.78 -6.31
N LYS A 162 -3.43 13.81 -6.25
CA LYS A 162 -3.92 14.51 -7.45
C LYS A 162 -3.00 15.69 -7.78
N LEU A 163 -2.46 15.71 -9.00
CA LEU A 163 -1.68 16.81 -9.55
C LEU A 163 -2.24 17.18 -10.93
N GLN A 164 -2.56 18.46 -11.14
CA GLN A 164 -3.08 18.98 -12.41
C GLN A 164 -4.23 18.12 -12.98
N ASP A 165 -5.19 17.79 -12.12
CA ASP A 165 -6.36 16.95 -12.42
C ASP A 165 -6.12 15.48 -12.76
N LYS A 166 -4.90 14.96 -12.55
CA LYS A 166 -4.58 13.54 -12.70
C LYS A 166 -4.13 12.91 -11.38
N TRP A 167 -4.60 11.69 -11.12
CA TRP A 167 -4.19 10.87 -9.98
C TRP A 167 -2.89 10.11 -10.27
N TYR A 168 -1.99 10.09 -9.29
CA TYR A 168 -0.73 9.36 -9.33
C TYR A 168 -0.61 8.51 -8.07
N ILE A 169 -0.08 7.28 -8.20
CA ILE A 169 0.24 6.46 -7.05
C ILE A 169 1.45 7.07 -6.34
N ALA A 170 1.31 7.29 -5.03
CA ALA A 170 2.34 7.86 -4.19
C ALA A 170 2.67 6.96 -2.99
N GLY A 171 1.78 6.01 -2.65
CA GLY A 171 1.98 5.10 -1.54
C GLY A 171 1.41 3.70 -1.73
N ILE A 172 2.11 2.67 -1.24
CA ILE A 172 1.61 1.30 -1.08
C ILE A 172 1.90 0.83 0.35
N PHE A 173 0.86 0.63 1.14
CA PHE A 173 0.95 0.47 2.59
C PHE A 173 0.28 -0.86 2.93
N HIS A 174 1.05 -1.83 3.41
CA HIS A 174 0.51 -3.07 3.92
C HIS A 174 0.15 -2.92 5.41
N ASN A 175 -0.79 -3.73 5.87
CA ASN A 175 -1.08 -3.95 7.28
C ASN A 175 -1.59 -5.38 7.47
N GLU A 176 -1.33 -5.94 8.63
CA GLU A 176 -1.77 -7.30 8.96
C GLU A 176 -2.00 -7.41 10.46
N TRP A 177 -2.75 -8.43 10.87
CA TRP A 177 -2.85 -8.76 12.27
C TRP A 177 -1.49 -9.24 12.82
N THR A 178 -1.09 -8.67 13.95
CA THR A 178 0.17 -8.97 14.64
C THR A 178 -0.12 -9.24 16.14
N ILE A 179 0.75 -10.02 16.80
CA ILE A 179 0.71 -10.36 18.24
C ILE A 179 1.81 -9.62 18.98
#